data_AF-A0A1B7VFI9-F1
#
_entry.id   AF-A0A1B7VFI9-F1
#
_cell.length_a   1.000
_cell.length_b   1.000
_cell.length_c   1.000
_cell.angle_alpha   90.00
_cell.angle_beta   90.00
_cell.angle_gamma   90.00
#
_symmetry.space_group_name_H-M   'P 1'
#
loop_
_entity.id
_entity.type
_entity.pdbx_description
1 polymer ?
#
loop_
_entity_poly.entity_id
_entity_poly.type
_entity_poly.pdbx_seq_one_letter_code
_entity_poly.pdbx_strand_id
1 'polypeptide(L)'
;TFRTTHKGALSYFVGGDSSFPKDTGFALKGWRKVEIRNAGIFIIGNTATTMGNVSITDKTGKVTTVDKTWQFIRGGDGKLRIILHHSSLPYSPK
;
A
#
# COMPACT_ATOMS: atom_id res chain seq x y z
N THR A 1 -6.77 -3.52 -11.52
CA THR A 1 -8.16 -3.66 -11.04
C THR A 1 -8.23 -3.37 -9.57
N PHE A 2 -9.21 -2.55 -9.17
CA PHE A 2 -9.46 -2.15 -7.79
C PHE A 2 -9.91 -3.33 -6.90
N ARG A 3 -9.73 -3.18 -5.58
CA ARG A 3 -10.21 -4.13 -4.56
C ARG A 3 -11.09 -3.37 -3.56
N THR A 4 -12.38 -3.27 -3.87
CA THR A 4 -13.34 -2.46 -3.09
C THR A 4 -14.03 -3.25 -1.98
N THR A 5 -13.82 -4.57 -1.91
CA THR A 5 -14.36 -5.44 -0.86
C THR A 5 -13.25 -5.88 0.10
N HIS A 6 -13.63 -6.20 1.34
CA HIS A 6 -12.70 -6.76 2.33
C HIS A 6 -11.96 -8.01 1.80
N LYS A 7 -12.70 -8.95 1.19
CA LYS A 7 -12.15 -10.17 0.60
C LYS A 7 -11.11 -9.87 -0.49
N GLY A 8 -11.41 -8.92 -1.37
CA GLY A 8 -10.46 -8.50 -2.40
C GLY A 8 -9.22 -7.82 -1.83
N ALA A 9 -9.38 -6.94 -0.84
CA ALA A 9 -8.25 -6.27 -0.20
C ALA A 9 -7.34 -7.28 0.51
N LEU A 10 -7.92 -8.25 1.22
CA LEU A 10 -7.18 -9.33 1.87
C LEU A 10 -6.41 -10.17 0.84
N SER A 11 -7.09 -10.62 -0.22
CA SER A 11 -6.46 -11.44 -1.27
C SER A 11 -5.26 -10.74 -1.91
N TYR A 12 -5.32 -9.43 -2.15
CA TYR A 12 -4.17 -8.68 -2.65
C TYR A 12 -2.91 -8.86 -1.77
N PHE A 13 -3.08 -8.84 -0.44
CA PHE A 13 -1.96 -8.95 0.50
C PHE A 13 -1.49 -10.39 0.72
N VAL A 14 -2.40 -11.35 0.88
CA VAL A 14 -2.02 -12.72 1.28
C VAL A 14 -2.29 -13.80 0.23
N GLY A 15 -2.92 -13.46 -0.89
CA GLY A 15 -3.27 -14.37 -1.96
C GLY A 15 -4.26 -15.46 -1.54
N GLY A 16 -4.28 -16.57 -2.28
CA GLY A 16 -5.00 -17.80 -1.91
C GLY A 16 -6.50 -17.81 -2.16
N ASP A 17 -7.05 -16.76 -2.77
CA ASP A 17 -8.47 -16.63 -3.05
C ASP A 17 -8.80 -17.01 -4.49
N SER A 18 -9.63 -18.04 -4.70
CA SER A 18 -10.04 -18.49 -6.03
C SER A 18 -10.81 -17.43 -6.83
N SER A 19 -11.41 -16.44 -6.15
CA SER A 19 -12.07 -15.31 -6.80
C SER A 19 -11.08 -14.26 -7.34
N PHE A 20 -9.82 -14.31 -6.89
CA PHE A 20 -8.75 -13.40 -7.28
C PHE A 20 -7.47 -14.18 -7.67
N PRO A 21 -7.51 -15.05 -8.68
CA PRO A 21 -6.44 -16.02 -8.96
C PRO A 21 -5.10 -15.40 -9.38
N LYS A 22 -5.08 -14.09 -9.71
CA LYS A 22 -3.85 -13.35 -10.05
C LYS A 22 -3.15 -12.76 -8.81
N ASP A 23 -3.82 -12.77 -7.65
CA ASP A 23 -3.27 -12.21 -6.43
C ASP A 23 -2.35 -13.24 -5.77
N THR A 24 -1.04 -13.07 -5.97
CA THR A 24 -0.01 -13.96 -5.42
C THR A 24 0.43 -13.60 -4.01
N GLY A 25 -0.27 -12.67 -3.36
CA GLY A 25 0.02 -12.16 -2.02
C GLY A 25 1.23 -11.21 -2.00
N PHE A 26 0.95 -9.90 -1.90
CA PHE A 26 2.00 -8.89 -1.75
C PHE A 26 2.86 -9.10 -0.49
N ALA A 27 2.27 -9.48 0.64
CA ALA A 27 2.97 -9.73 1.90
C ALA A 27 3.89 -10.96 1.82
N LEU A 28 3.62 -11.89 0.89
CA LEU A 28 4.35 -13.14 0.73
C LEU A 28 5.65 -13.01 -0.09
N LYS A 29 5.97 -11.80 -0.57
CA LYS A 29 7.18 -11.54 -1.39
C LYS A 29 8.49 -11.52 -0.59
N GLY A 30 8.44 -11.78 0.72
CA GLY A 30 9.63 -11.90 1.55
C GLY A 30 10.36 -10.58 1.77
N TRP A 31 9.61 -9.49 1.94
CA TRP A 31 10.16 -8.18 2.25
C TRP A 31 10.98 -8.21 3.56
N ARG A 32 12.03 -7.40 3.60
CA ARG A 32 13.00 -7.31 4.72
C ARG A 32 13.08 -5.91 5.30
N LYS A 33 12.87 -4.90 4.48
CA LYS A 33 12.92 -3.48 4.89
C LYS A 33 11.86 -2.70 4.15
N VAL A 34 11.26 -1.72 4.84
CA VAL A 34 10.34 -0.74 4.26
C VAL A 34 10.79 0.63 4.72
N GLU A 35 10.96 1.54 3.76
CA GLU A 35 11.32 2.94 4.00
C GLU A 35 10.28 3.83 3.34
N ILE A 36 9.76 4.79 4.10
CA ILE A 36 8.71 5.71 3.66
C ILE A 36 9.32 7.11 3.59
N ARG A 37 9.15 7.78 2.46
CA ARG A 37 9.55 9.18 2.26
C ARG A 37 8.33 9.96 1.80
N ASN A 38 7.67 10.64 2.74
CA ASN A 38 6.54 11.50 2.39
C ASN A 38 7.06 12.78 1.71
N ALA A 39 6.52 13.08 0.53
CA ALA A 39 6.68 14.38 -0.13
C ALA A 39 5.66 15.39 0.38
N GLY A 40 4.47 14.91 0.80
CA GLY A 40 3.42 15.76 1.34
C GLY A 40 2.50 15.00 2.29
N ILE A 41 2.02 15.72 3.29
CA ILE A 41 0.99 15.25 4.22
C ILE A 41 -0.08 16.34 4.27
N PHE A 42 -1.33 15.95 3.99
CA PHE A 42 -2.47 16.83 4.07
C PHE A 42 -3.47 16.28 5.08
N ILE A 43 -3.83 17.07 6.08
CA ILE A 43 -4.72 16.67 7.16
C ILE A 43 -5.96 17.55 7.10
N ILE A 44 -7.14 16.93 7.05
CA ILE A 44 -8.43 17.62 7.08
C ILE A 44 -9.39 16.85 7.98
N GLY A 45 -9.84 17.52 9.05
CA GLY A 45 -10.66 16.91 10.10
C GLY A 45 -10.02 15.65 10.68
N ASN A 46 -10.74 14.54 10.61
CA ASN A 46 -10.29 13.24 11.11
C ASN A 46 -9.58 12.37 10.06
N THR A 47 -9.20 12.95 8.92
CA THR A 47 -8.51 12.24 7.84
C THR A 47 -7.12 12.81 7.58
N ALA A 48 -6.20 11.95 7.15
CA ALA A 48 -4.88 12.33 6.69
C ALA A 48 -4.58 11.65 5.36
N THR A 49 -4.15 12.43 4.37
CA THR A 49 -3.63 11.94 3.09
C THR A 49 -2.12 12.10 3.08
N THR A 50 -1.41 11.07 2.63
CA THR A 50 0.05 11.08 2.50
C THR A 50 0.43 10.73 1.08
N MET A 51 1.34 11.50 0.51
CA MET A 51 1.91 11.28 -0.82
C MET A 51 3.43 11.23 -0.73
N GLY A 52 4.06 10.42 -1.55
CA GLY A 52 5.52 10.30 -1.62
C GLY A 52 5.95 8.94 -2.13
N ASN A 53 7.07 8.44 -1.63
CA ASN A 53 7.63 7.17 -2.04
C ASN A 53 7.64 6.14 -0.91
N VAL A 54 7.51 4.87 -1.31
CA VAL A 54 7.82 3.73 -0.45
C VAL A 54 8.87 2.88 -1.16
N SER A 55 10.00 2.67 -0.50
CA SER A 55 11.06 1.77 -0.96
C SER A 55 10.99 0.48 -0.14
N ILE A 56 10.93 -0.66 -0.83
CA ILE A 56 10.76 -1.97 -0.21
C ILE A 56 11.90 -2.87 -0.67
N THR A 57 12.60 -3.46 0.28
CA THR A 57 13.73 -4.36 0.03
C THR A 57 13.28 -5.79 0.20
N ASP A 58 13.54 -6.65 -0.78
CA ASP A 58 13.23 -8.08 -0.70
C ASP A 58 14.34 -8.91 -0.03
N LYS A 59 14.11 -10.22 0.09
CA LYS A 59 15.06 -11.17 0.68
C LYS A 59 16.41 -11.27 -0.06
N THR A 60 16.50 -10.78 -1.28
CA THR A 60 17.73 -10.75 -2.11
C THR A 60 18.48 -9.42 -1.97
N GLY A 61 17.90 -8.45 -1.26
CA GLY A 61 18.45 -7.10 -1.16
C GLY A 61 18.00 -6.17 -2.29
N LYS A 62 17.21 -6.64 -3.26
CA LYS A 62 16.68 -5.79 -4.33
C LYS A 62 15.69 -4.78 -3.76
N VAL A 63 15.88 -3.50 -4.11
CA VAL A 63 14.99 -2.40 -3.72
C VAL A 63 14.01 -2.11 -4.85
N THR A 64 12.72 -2.05 -4.53
CA THR A 64 11.67 -1.53 -5.41
C THR A 64 11.10 -0.28 -4.79
N THR A 65 11.09 0.82 -5.54
CA THR A 65 10.49 2.09 -5.11
C THR A 65 9.21 2.33 -5.88
N VAL A 66 8.15 2.70 -5.16
CA VAL A 66 6.84 3.04 -5.72
C VAL A 66 6.44 4.45 -5.31
N ASP A 67 5.72 5.13 -6.19
CA ASP A 67 4.92 6.31 -5.84
C ASP A 67 3.68 5.83 -5.07
N LYS A 68 3.31 6.57 -4.03
CA LYS A 68 2.32 6.12 -3.06
C LYS A 68 1.39 7.26 -2.66
N THR A 69 0.08 6.96 -2.64
CA THR A 69 -0.97 7.79 -2.06
C THR A 69 -1.78 6.93 -1.10
N TRP A 70 -1.68 7.17 0.21
CA TRP A 70 -2.57 6.53 1.19
C TRP A 70 -3.39 7.56 1.94
N GLN A 71 -4.60 7.17 2.29
CA GLN A 71 -5.46 7.92 3.19
C GLN A 71 -5.72 7.14 4.46
N PHE A 72 -5.79 7.87 5.56
CA PHE A 72 -6.09 7.36 6.87
C PHE A 72 -7.30 8.07 7.45
N ILE A 73 -8.07 7.37 8.27
CA ILE A 73 -9.09 7.94 9.15
C ILE A 73 -8.75 7.61 10.60
N ARG A 74 -8.92 8.58 11.50
CA ARG A 74 -8.95 8.32 12.94
C ARG A 74 -10.38 7.93 13.33
N GLY A 75 -10.55 6.68 13.76
CA GLY A 75 -11.84 6.18 14.25
C GLY A 75 -12.23 6.81 15.58
N GLY A 76 -13.50 6.63 15.98
CA GLY A 76 -14.00 7.10 17.29
C GLY A 76 -13.28 6.45 18.49
N ASP A 77 -12.63 5.30 18.27
CA ASP A 77 -11.75 4.64 19.24
C ASP A 77 -10.32 5.23 19.29
N GLY A 78 -10.07 6.33 18.59
CA GLY A 78 -8.78 6.99 18.50
C GLY A 78 -7.76 6.29 17.59
N LYS A 79 -8.09 5.13 17.00
CA LYS A 79 -7.15 4.36 16.18
C LYS A 79 -7.15 4.82 14.73
N LEU A 80 -5.96 4.95 14.14
CA LEU A 80 -5.79 5.20 12.72
C LEU A 80 -6.03 3.93 11.90
N ARG A 81 -6.76 4.06 10.80
CA ARG A 81 -7.02 2.98 9.84
C ARG A 81 -6.74 3.48 8.44
N ILE A 82 -6.16 2.63 7.60
CA ILE A 82 -5.98 2.91 6.17
C ILE A 82 -7.34 2.77 5.49
N ILE A 83 -7.78 3.81 4.78
CA ILE A 83 -9.03 3.84 4.02
C ILE A 83 -8.81 3.94 2.51
N LEU A 84 -7.57 4.25 2.09
CA LEU A 84 -7.14 4.20 0.69
C LEU A 84 -5.68 3.76 0.65
N HIS A 85 -5.38 2.77 -0.20
CA HIS A 85 -4.03 2.30 -0.47
C HIS A 85 -3.79 2.27 -1.99
N HIS A 86 -3.07 3.26 -2.50
CA HIS A 86 -2.63 3.29 -3.90
C HIS A 86 -1.11 3.35 -3.97
N SER A 87 -0.54 2.47 -4.79
CA SER A 87 0.89 2.46 -5.12
C SER A 87 1.07 2.17 -6.60
N SER A 88 2.00 2.86 -7.25
CA SER A 88 2.36 2.66 -8.66
C SER A 88 3.86 2.70 -8.84
N LEU A 89 4.37 1.96 -9.82
CA LEU A 89 5.75 2.18 -10.25
C LEU A 89 5.87 3.60 -10.84
N PRO A 90 6.97 4.32 -10.56
CA PRO A 90 7.22 5.60 -11.18
C PRO A 90 7.21 5.48 -12.70
N TYR A 91 6.75 6.54 -13.37
CA TYR A 91 6.80 6.59 -14.81
C TYR A 91 8.25 6.50 -15.29
N SER A 92 8.52 5.56 -16.20
CA SER A 92 9.76 5.51 -16.97
C SER A 92 9.43 5.88 -18.41
N PRO A 93 9.92 7.02 -18.93
CA PRO A 93 9.86 7.29 -20.35
C PRO A 93 10.52 6.15 -21.12
N LYS A 94 9.98 5.81 -22.30
CA LYS A 94 10.62 4.93 -23.27
C LYS A 94 11.33 5.76 -24.32
#